data_AF-A0AAU4Y4W3-F1
#
_entry.id   AF-A0AAU4Y4W3-F1
#
_cell.length_a   1.000
_cell.length_b   1.000
_cell.length_c   1.000
_cell.angle_alpha   90.00
_cell.angle_beta   90.00
_cell.angle_gamma   90.00
#
_symmetry.space_group_name_H-M   'P 1'
#
loop_
_entity.id
_entity.type
_entity.pdbx_description
1 polymer ?
#
loop_
_entity_poly.entity_id
_entity_poly.type
_entity_poly.pdbx_seq_one_letter_code
_entity_poly.pdbx_strand_id
1 'polypeptide(L)'
;MKIQGKMFVWLSVFVLVMAIVYGVWSKEPAGTTALFLAFGLCIMIGFYLGFTARRVDAGAQDNKEADVADDAGELGFFSPHSWQPLALGTGGALAFLGVAVGWWLLYFSLPLVLIGLWGWVFEYYRGENRTQ
;
A
#
# COMPACT_ATOMS: atom_id res chain seq x y z
N MET A 1 6.97 -13.31 -8.49
CA MET A 1 6.54 -11.96 -8.92
C MET A 1 6.15 -11.80 -10.39
N LYS A 2 6.58 -12.66 -11.33
CA LYS A 2 6.26 -12.48 -12.78
C LYS A 2 4.75 -12.53 -13.07
N ILE A 3 4.03 -13.43 -12.40
CA ILE A 3 2.58 -13.59 -12.57
C ILE A 3 1.82 -12.39 -12.00
N GLN A 4 2.19 -11.94 -10.80
CA GLN A 4 1.59 -10.78 -10.13
C GLN A 4 1.70 -9.50 -11.00
N GLY A 5 2.88 -9.25 -11.57
CA GLY A 5 3.06 -8.13 -12.51
C GLY A 5 2.20 -8.25 -13.76
N LYS A 6 2.13 -9.45 -14.38
CA LYS A 6 1.26 -9.69 -15.55
C LYS A 6 -0.22 -9.47 -15.23
N MET A 7 -0.67 -9.85 -14.03
CA MET A 7 -2.05 -9.66 -13.59
C MET A 7 -2.45 -8.18 -13.56
N PHE A 8 -1.60 -7.31 -12.99
CA PHE A 8 -1.86 -5.87 -12.97
C PHE A 8 -1.80 -5.21 -14.34
N VAL A 9 -0.95 -5.70 -15.25
CA VAL A 9 -0.92 -5.23 -16.65
C VAL A 9 -2.20 -5.62 -17.39
N TRP A 10 -2.71 -6.84 -17.21
CA TRP A 10 -4.00 -7.22 -17.78
C TRP A 10 -5.16 -6.41 -17.21
N LEU A 11 -5.14 -6.18 -15.90
CA LEU A 11 -6.12 -5.32 -15.24
C LEU A 11 -6.06 -3.89 -15.78
N SER A 12 -4.86 -3.33 -16.01
CA SER A 12 -4.74 -1.98 -16.57
C SER A 12 -5.32 -1.90 -17.98
N VAL A 13 -5.09 -2.89 -18.84
CA VAL A 13 -5.71 -2.96 -20.16
C VAL A 13 -7.24 -2.98 -20.04
N PHE A 14 -7.79 -3.81 -19.15
CA PHE A 14 -9.23 -3.85 -18.90
C PHE A 14 -9.77 -2.49 -18.42
N VAL A 15 -9.14 -1.89 -17.42
CA VAL A 15 -9.57 -0.59 -16.86
C VAL A 15 -9.47 0.52 -17.91
N LEU A 16 -8.47 0.49 -18.79
CA LEU A 16 -8.35 1.43 -19.90
C LEU A 16 -9.50 1.29 -20.89
N VAL A 17 -9.83 0.06 -21.29
CA VAL A 17 -10.98 -0.20 -22.17
C VAL A 17 -12.26 0.32 -21.52
N MET A 18 -12.46 0.04 -20.23
CA MET A 18 -13.61 0.55 -19.49
C MET A 18 -13.62 2.07 -19.38
N ALA A 19 -12.47 2.73 -19.16
CA ALA A 19 -12.35 4.18 -19.11
C ALA A 19 -12.79 4.83 -20.44
N ILE A 20 -12.35 4.27 -21.57
CA ILE A 20 -12.71 4.75 -22.91
C ILE A 20 -14.20 4.52 -23.18
N VAL A 21 -14.69 3.30 -22.97
CA VAL A 21 -16.10 2.95 -23.20
C VAL A 21 -17.02 3.81 -22.34
N TYR A 22 -16.71 3.94 -21.05
CA TYR A 22 -17.46 4.77 -20.13
C TYR A 22 -17.42 6.23 -20.55
N GLY A 23 -16.24 6.80 -20.83
CA GLY A 23 -16.12 8.22 -21.17
C GLY A 23 -16.85 8.61 -22.45
N VAL A 24 -16.85 7.74 -23.47
CA VAL A 24 -17.58 7.97 -24.72
C VAL A 24 -19.09 7.86 -24.51
N TRP A 25 -19.54 6.92 -23.69
CA TRP A 25 -20.97 6.63 -23.50
C TRP A 25 -21.63 7.56 -22.49
N SER A 26 -21.04 7.72 -21.31
CA SER A 26 -21.62 8.51 -20.21
C SER A 26 -21.45 10.01 -20.43
N LYS A 27 -20.38 10.42 -21.13
CA LYS A 27 -19.94 11.81 -21.27
C LYS A 27 -19.83 12.54 -19.92
N GLU A 28 -19.59 11.78 -18.85
CA GLU A 28 -19.53 12.26 -17.48
C GLU A 28 -18.05 12.35 -17.03
N PRO A 29 -17.57 13.55 -16.65
CA PRO A 29 -16.15 13.79 -16.45
C PRO A 29 -15.57 13.18 -15.16
N ALA A 30 -16.33 13.06 -14.06
CA ALA A 30 -15.82 12.60 -12.78
C ALA A 30 -15.47 11.10 -12.79
N GLY A 31 -16.37 10.25 -13.27
CA GLY A 31 -16.19 8.82 -13.43
C GLY A 31 -15.13 8.50 -14.48
N THR A 32 -15.11 9.25 -15.58
CA THR A 32 -14.07 9.11 -16.61
C THR A 32 -12.69 9.40 -16.02
N THR A 33 -12.56 10.49 -15.26
CA THR A 33 -11.31 10.84 -14.57
C THR A 33 -10.90 9.77 -13.57
N ALA A 34 -11.83 9.27 -12.75
CA ALA A 34 -11.55 8.21 -11.78
C ALA A 34 -11.04 6.93 -12.45
N LEU A 35 -11.63 6.52 -13.58
CA LEU A 35 -11.20 5.33 -14.32
C LEU A 35 -9.81 5.51 -14.96
N PHE A 36 -9.49 6.69 -15.49
CA PHE A 36 -8.14 6.97 -16.00
C PHE A 36 -7.09 6.99 -14.88
N LEU A 37 -7.43 7.52 -13.70
CA LEU A 37 -6.54 7.46 -12.53
C LEU A 37 -6.35 6.03 -12.02
N ALA A 38 -7.41 5.22 -11.99
CA ALA A 38 -7.33 3.80 -11.66
C ALA A 38 -6.48 3.00 -12.65
N PHE A 39 -6.59 3.31 -13.95
CA PHE A 39 -5.70 2.78 -14.98
C PHE A 39 -4.23 3.12 -14.71
N GLY A 40 -3.94 4.38 -14.40
CA GLY A 40 -2.60 4.84 -14.04
C GLY A 40 -2.03 4.11 -12.82
N LEU A 41 -2.85 3.91 -11.79
CA LEU A 41 -2.49 3.14 -10.61
C LEU A 41 -2.15 1.68 -10.96
N CYS A 42 -2.95 1.03 -11.80
CA CYS A 42 -2.70 -0.35 -12.24
C CYS A 42 -1.39 -0.47 -13.03
N ILE A 43 -1.11 0.50 -13.92
CA ILE A 43 0.17 0.56 -14.64
C ILE A 43 1.33 0.74 -13.66
N MET A 44 1.23 1.64 -12.69
CA MET A 44 2.31 1.91 -11.75
C MET A 44 2.68 0.64 -10.96
N ILE A 45 1.67 -0.08 -10.46
CA ILE A 45 1.87 -1.34 -9.73
C ILE A 45 2.44 -2.42 -10.68
N GLY A 46 1.84 -2.61 -11.85
CA GLY A 46 2.29 -3.60 -12.83
C GLY A 46 3.71 -3.37 -13.32
N PHE A 47 4.08 -2.11 -13.57
CA PHE A 47 5.45 -1.72 -13.93
C PHE A 47 6.43 -2.01 -12.81
N TYR A 48 6.14 -1.60 -11.58
CA TYR A 48 7.01 -1.85 -10.42
C TYR A 48 7.26 -3.34 -10.23
N LEU A 49 6.20 -4.16 -10.19
CA LEU A 49 6.32 -5.61 -10.02
C LEU A 49 7.06 -6.26 -11.20
N GLY A 50 6.78 -5.85 -12.43
CA GLY A 50 7.45 -6.36 -13.62
C GLY A 50 8.93 -5.97 -13.68
N PHE A 51 9.28 -4.78 -13.22
CA PHE A 51 10.65 -4.28 -13.12
C PHE A 51 11.45 -5.03 -12.05
N THR A 52 10.84 -5.29 -10.89
CA THR A 52 11.43 -6.09 -9.80
C THR A 52 11.60 -7.54 -10.22
N ALA A 53 10.61 -8.15 -10.89
CA ALA A 53 10.67 -9.54 -11.35
C ALA A 53 11.75 -9.82 -12.42
N ARG A 54 12.35 -8.77 -13.01
CA ARG A 54 13.51 -8.89 -13.91
C ARG A 54 14.85 -8.76 -13.20
N ARG A 55 14.86 -8.29 -11.95
CA ARG A 55 16.07 -8.05 -11.14
C ARG A 55 16.26 -9.05 -10.01
N VAL A 56 15.17 -9.66 -9.56
CA VAL A 56 15.16 -10.65 -8.49
C VAL A 56 14.96 -12.03 -9.12
N ASP A 57 15.67 -13.02 -8.58
CA ASP A 57 15.50 -14.42 -8.96
C ASP A 57 14.11 -14.95 -8.59
N ALA A 58 13.72 -16.05 -9.23
CA ALA A 58 12.45 -16.69 -8.90
C ALA A 58 12.55 -17.33 -7.52
N GLY A 59 11.78 -16.83 -6.55
CA GLY A 59 11.67 -17.45 -5.23
C GLY A 59 10.90 -18.78 -5.27
N ALA A 60 10.96 -19.54 -4.18
CA ALA A 60 10.24 -20.82 -4.04
C ALA A 60 8.75 -20.69 -4.38
N GLN A 61 8.13 -19.56 -4.03
CA GLN A 61 6.73 -19.23 -4.33
C GLN A 61 6.36 -19.15 -5.83
N ASP A 62 7.34 -18.92 -6.72
CA ASP A 62 7.13 -18.89 -8.17
C ASP A 62 7.41 -20.26 -8.83
N ASN A 63 7.90 -21.26 -8.09
CA ASN A 63 8.22 -22.60 -8.59
C ASN A 63 7.12 -23.62 -8.24
N LYS A 64 6.63 -24.35 -9.24
CA LYS A 64 5.58 -25.36 -9.06
C LYS A 64 6.08 -26.67 -8.43
N GLU A 65 7.38 -26.90 -8.48
CA GLU A 65 8.05 -28.10 -7.95
C GLU A 65 8.84 -27.78 -6.66
N ALA A 66 8.61 -26.61 -6.06
CA ALA A 66 9.28 -26.23 -4.82
C ALA A 66 8.86 -27.14 -3.66
N ASP A 67 9.83 -27.49 -2.82
CA ASP A 67 9.58 -28.16 -1.54
C ASP A 67 9.48 -27.12 -0.41
N VAL A 68 8.91 -27.50 0.73
CA VAL A 68 8.79 -26.64 1.93
C VAL A 68 10.17 -26.21 2.43
N ALA A 69 11.18 -27.05 2.22
CA ALA A 69 12.56 -26.76 2.60
C ALA A 69 13.19 -25.61 1.79
N ASP A 70 12.67 -25.29 0.60
CA ASP A 70 13.21 -24.24 -0.27
C ASP A 70 12.97 -22.82 0.28
N ASP A 71 12.08 -22.66 1.27
CA ASP A 71 11.75 -21.38 1.94
C ASP A 71 12.01 -21.44 3.45
N ALA A 72 12.88 -22.34 3.92
CA ALA A 72 13.16 -22.58 5.36
C ALA A 72 14.08 -21.53 6.01
N GLY A 73 14.34 -20.41 5.34
CA GLY A 73 15.18 -19.32 5.84
C GLY A 73 14.48 -18.41 6.86
N GLU A 74 15.22 -17.43 7.39
CA GLU A 74 14.63 -16.36 8.19
C GLU A 74 13.80 -15.42 7.30
N LEU A 75 12.52 -15.25 7.63
CA LEU A 75 11.58 -14.47 6.82
C LEU A 75 11.82 -12.95 6.93
N GLY A 76 12.39 -12.50 8.05
CA GLY A 76 12.64 -11.11 8.39
C GLY A 76 12.11 -10.74 9.78
N PHE A 77 12.17 -9.44 10.09
CA PHE A 77 11.71 -8.92 11.38
C PHE A 77 10.19 -8.66 11.36
N PHE A 78 9.50 -9.16 12.37
CA PHE A 78 8.10 -8.85 12.65
C PHE A 78 7.95 -8.26 14.05
N SER A 79 7.19 -7.17 14.15
CA SER A 79 6.78 -6.59 15.43
C SER A 79 6.00 -7.62 16.26
N PRO A 80 6.49 -8.04 17.45
CA PRO A 80 5.74 -8.98 18.30
C PRO A 80 4.50 -8.32 18.92
N HIS A 81 4.62 -7.03 19.26
CA HIS A 81 3.50 -6.17 19.64
C HIS A 81 3.86 -4.72 19.32
N SER A 82 2.84 -3.90 19.04
CA SER A 82 2.96 -2.44 18.95
C SER A 82 1.64 -1.77 19.28
N TRP A 83 1.68 -0.73 20.12
CA TRP A 83 0.52 0.12 20.42
C TRP A 83 0.42 1.34 19.49
N GLN A 84 1.46 1.59 18.70
CA GLN A 84 1.56 2.76 17.83
C GLN A 84 0.50 2.77 16.71
N PRO A 85 0.13 1.63 16.08
CA PRO A 85 -0.97 1.58 15.11
C PRO A 85 -2.30 2.05 15.70
N LEU A 86 -2.59 1.71 16.96
CA LEU A 86 -3.82 2.12 17.65
C LEU A 86 -3.82 3.63 17.90
N ALA A 87 -2.70 4.18 18.39
CA ALA A 87 -2.54 5.60 18.60
C ALA A 87 -2.69 6.40 17.29
N LEU A 88 -2.03 5.95 16.21
CA LEU A 88 -2.11 6.60 14.90
C LEU A 88 -3.52 6.48 14.30
N GLY A 89 -4.15 5.32 14.41
CA GLY A 89 -5.53 5.10 13.96
C GLY A 89 -6.53 5.99 14.70
N THR A 90 -6.38 6.13 16.01
CA THR A 90 -7.21 7.02 16.84
C THR A 90 -7.00 8.48 16.46
N GLY A 91 -5.75 8.91 16.29
CA GLY A 91 -5.42 10.25 15.80
C GLY A 91 -6.00 10.54 14.42
N GLY A 92 -5.90 9.59 13.49
CA GLY A 92 -6.47 9.69 12.15
C GLY A 92 -8.01 9.77 12.17
N ALA A 93 -8.66 8.97 13.02
CA ALA A 93 -10.11 9.00 13.20
C ALA A 93 -10.59 10.36 13.75
N LEU A 94 -9.90 10.90 14.77
CA LEU A 94 -10.19 12.24 15.30
C LEU A 94 -9.93 13.34 14.27
N ALA A 95 -8.88 13.21 13.45
CA ALA A 95 -8.60 14.15 12.39
C ALA A 95 -9.72 14.18 11.33
N PHE A 96 -10.21 12.99 10.94
CA PHE A 96 -11.33 12.87 10.00
C PHE A 96 -12.64 13.38 10.61
N LEU A 97 -12.88 13.15 11.90
CA LEU A 97 -14.02 13.68 12.64
C LEU A 97 -14.05 15.23 12.62
N GLY A 98 -12.88 15.87 12.51
CA GLY A 98 -12.76 17.32 12.35
C GLY A 98 -13.50 17.89 11.14
N VAL A 99 -13.69 17.09 10.07
CA VAL A 99 -14.49 17.52 8.91
C VAL A 99 -15.97 17.70 9.26
N ALA A 100 -16.48 16.91 10.21
CA ALA A 100 -17.88 16.95 10.65
C ALA A 100 -18.10 17.87 11.86
N VAL A 101 -17.21 17.86 12.85
CA VAL A 101 -17.35 18.61 14.12
C VAL A 101 -16.75 20.02 14.03
N GLY A 102 -15.76 20.22 13.16
CA GLY A 102 -15.08 21.49 12.96
C GLY A 102 -13.56 21.38 13.06
N TRP A 103 -12.87 22.26 12.32
CA TRP A 103 -11.41 22.24 12.15
C TRP A 103 -10.62 22.42 13.44
N TRP A 104 -11.22 22.93 14.51
CA TRP A 104 -10.56 23.08 15.80
C TRP A 104 -10.11 21.73 16.40
N LEU A 105 -10.81 20.63 16.04
CA LEU A 105 -10.43 19.29 16.50
C LEU A 105 -9.06 18.86 15.95
N LEU A 106 -8.62 19.42 14.81
CA LEU A 106 -7.29 19.14 14.26
C LEU A 106 -6.16 19.60 15.19
N TYR A 107 -6.37 20.65 15.99
CA TYR A 107 -5.35 21.09 16.96
C TYR A 107 -5.02 20.00 17.98
N PHE A 108 -5.96 19.12 18.28
CA PHE A 108 -5.80 18.01 19.23
C PHE A 108 -5.42 16.69 18.54
N SER A 109 -5.96 16.44 17.34
CA SER A 109 -5.64 15.20 16.61
C SER A 109 -4.23 15.22 16.01
N LEU A 110 -3.74 16.38 15.56
CA LEU A 110 -2.46 16.48 14.86
C LEU A 110 -1.28 16.09 15.76
N PRO A 111 -1.14 16.56 17.01
CA PRO A 111 -0.09 16.08 17.91
C PRO A 111 -0.16 14.56 18.14
N LEU A 112 -1.36 14.00 18.28
CA LEU A 112 -1.54 12.56 18.47
C LEU A 112 -1.08 11.75 17.25
N VAL A 113 -1.43 12.21 16.04
CA VAL A 113 -0.96 11.61 14.77
C VAL A 113 0.56 11.70 14.66
N LEU A 114 1.15 12.85 14.96
CA LEU A 114 2.61 13.05 14.87
C LEU A 114 3.35 12.16 15.86
N ILE A 115 2.89 12.07 17.11
CA ILE A 115 3.50 11.21 18.14
C ILE A 115 3.32 9.74 17.76
N GLY A 116 2.13 9.33 17.32
CA GLY A 116 1.87 7.95 16.88
C GLY A 116 2.72 7.55 15.67
N LEU A 117 2.86 8.43 14.68
CA LEU A 117 3.69 8.19 13.50
C LEU A 117 5.17 8.09 13.86
N TRP A 118 5.67 9.05 14.64
CA TRP A 118 7.06 9.03 15.13
C TRP A 118 7.32 7.78 15.96
N GLY A 119 6.41 7.47 16.88
CA GLY A 119 6.48 6.28 17.71
C GLY A 119 6.54 5.00 16.90
N TRP A 120 5.71 4.86 15.87
CA TRP A 120 5.65 3.67 15.00
C TRP A 120 6.91 3.50 14.16
N VAL A 121 7.44 4.58 13.58
CA VAL A 121 8.66 4.53 12.75
C VAL A 121 9.90 4.22 13.59
N PHE A 122 10.01 4.80 14.79
CA PHE A 122 11.21 4.68 15.62
C PHE A 122 11.08 3.65 16.75
N GLU A 123 10.02 2.84 16.79
CA GLU A 123 9.78 1.85 17.86
C GLU A 123 10.95 0.90 18.05
N TYR A 124 11.47 0.35 16.94
CA TYR A 124 12.52 -0.66 16.98
C TYR A 124 13.93 -0.09 16.82
N TYR A 125 14.08 1.23 16.71
CA TYR A 125 15.37 1.91 16.55
C TYR A 125 15.81 2.67 17.82
N ARG A 126 15.36 2.23 18.99
CA ARG A 126 15.64 2.85 20.31
C ARG A 126 16.30 1.85 21.26
N GLY A 127 17.18 2.34 22.13
CA GLY A 127 17.81 1.53 23.18
C GLY A 127 18.76 0.45 22.65
N GLU A 128 18.69 -0.76 23.22
CA GLU A 128 19.49 -1.94 22.86
C GLU A 128 19.34 -2.33 21.36
N ASN A 129 18.19 -2.05 20.74
CA ASN A 129 17.87 -2.45 19.36
C ASN A 129 18.34 -1.43 18.29
N ARG A 130 19.14 -0.43 18.67
CA ARG A 130 19.49 0.70 17.79
C ARG A 130 20.33 0.32 16.55
N THR A 131 20.99 -0.83 16.58
CA THR A 131 21.91 -1.29 15.51
C THR A 131 21.48 -2.60 14.84
N GLN A 132 20.24 -3.05 15.07
CA GLN A 132 19.66 -4.17 14.35
C GLN A 132 19.25 -3.75 12.92
#